data_AF-A0A2W2DLI7-F1
#
_entry.id   AF-A0A2W2DLI7-F1
#
_cell.length_a   1.000
_cell.length_b   1.000
_cell.length_c   1.000
_cell.angle_alpha   90.00
_cell.angle_beta   90.00
_cell.angle_gamma   90.00
#
_symmetry.space_group_name_H-M   'P 1'
#
loop_
_entity.id
_entity.type
_entity.pdbx_description
1 polymer ?
#
loop_
_entity_poly.entity_id
_entity_poly.type
_entity_poly.pdbx_seq_one_letter_code
_entity_poly.pdbx_strand_id
1 'polypeptide(L)' 'MDRDAHGERPVGSPAAGVVHRLTERQETLATVESLTGGLLAASIVEIAGASGVFR' A
#
# COMPACT_ATOMS: atom_id res chain seq x y z
N MET A 1 19.18 -1.75 -13.26
CA MET A 1 17.94 -2.33 -12.70
C MET A 1 17.58 -1.44 -11.52
N ASP A 2 16.59 -0.57 -11.69
CA ASP A 2 16.18 0.39 -10.66
C ASP A 2 15.74 -0.36 -9.41
N ARG A 3 16.31 0.01 -8.27
CA ARG A 3 15.87 -0.38 -6.94
C ARG A 3 15.25 0.85 -6.31
N ASP A 4 14.22 0.69 -5.49
CA ASP A 4 13.67 1.82 -4.75
C ASP A 4 14.68 2.35 -3.70
N ALA A 5 14.31 3.42 -3.00
CA ALA A 5 15.16 4.04 -1.98
C ALA A 5 15.59 3.08 -0.83
N HIS A 6 14.98 1.89 -0.75
CA HIS A 6 15.30 0.85 0.23
C HIS A 6 16.02 -0.35 -0.36
N GLY A 7 16.37 -0.32 -1.66
CA GLY A 7 17.15 -1.38 -2.30
C GLY A 7 16.33 -2.60 -2.69
N GLU A 8 15.00 -2.50 -2.72
CA GLU A 8 14.10 -3.60 -3.05
C GLU A 8 13.84 -3.64 -4.57
N ARG A 9 13.54 -4.85 -5.09
CA ARG A 9 13.16 -5.00 -6.51
C ARG A 9 11.76 -4.40 -6.72
N PRO A 10 11.51 -3.59 -7.76
CA PRO A 10 10.20 -2.99 -7.97
C PRO A 10 9.19 -4.09 -8.31
N VAL A 11 8.34 -4.44 -7.34
CA VAL A 11 7.19 -5.32 -7.53
C VAL A 11 5.97 -4.44 -7.78
N GLY A 12 5.82 -3.93 -9.01
CA GLY A 12 4.72 -2.99 -9.30
C GLY A 12 4.76 -1.74 -8.40
N SER A 13 3.61 -1.12 -8.14
CA SER A 13 3.54 0.03 -7.23
C SER A 13 3.84 -0.40 -5.78
N PRO A 14 4.51 0.43 -4.95
CA PRO A 14 4.72 0.12 -3.53
C PRO A 14 3.42 -0.19 -2.77
N ALA A 15 2.33 0.51 -3.13
CA ALA A 15 1.00 0.25 -2.61
C ALA A 15 0.50 -1.17 -2.92
N ALA A 16 0.77 -1.70 -4.11
CA ALA A 16 0.43 -3.07 -4.46
C ALA A 16 1.19 -4.09 -3.58
N GLY A 17 2.46 -3.84 -3.31
CA GLY A 17 3.25 -4.64 -2.37
C GLY A 17 2.65 -4.66 -0.96
N VAL A 18 2.20 -3.50 -0.47
CA VAL A 18 1.54 -3.38 0.84
C VAL A 18 0.23 -4.18 0.88
N VAL A 19 -0.67 -3.98 -0.10
CA VAL A 19 -1.96 -4.70 -0.16
C VAL A 19 -1.75 -6.21 -0.23
N HIS A 20 -0.79 -6.66 -1.03
CA HIS A 20 -0.45 -8.08 -1.14
C HIS A 20 -0.01 -8.66 0.21
N ARG A 21 0.92 -8.00 0.90
CA ARG A 21 1.48 -8.50 2.18
C ARG A 21 0.46 -8.48 3.31
N LEU A 22 -0.39 -7.46 3.38
CA LEU A 22 -1.49 -7.42 4.35
C LEU A 22 -2.51 -8.54 4.09
N THR A 23 -2.81 -8.82 2.81
CA THR A 23 -3.69 -9.91 2.43
C THR A 23 -3.10 -11.27 2.83
N GLU A 24 -1.84 -11.55 2.53
CA GLU A 24 -1.19 -12.81 2.92
C GLU A 24 -1.22 -13.05 4.44
N ARG A 25 -1.13 -11.97 5.22
CA ARG A 25 -1.08 -12.01 6.69
C ARG A 25 -2.45 -11.89 7.35
N GLN A 26 -3.51 -11.68 6.58
CA GLN A 26 -4.87 -11.43 7.09
C GLN A 26 -4.93 -10.23 8.05
N GLU A 27 -4.15 -9.19 7.75
CA GLU A 27 -4.06 -7.96 8.56
C GLU A 27 -4.84 -6.82 7.90
N THR A 28 -5.31 -5.88 8.72
CA THR A 28 -6.00 -4.67 8.26
C THR A 28 -5.16 -3.41 8.46
N LEU A 29 -5.35 -2.41 7.61
CA LEU A 29 -4.70 -1.10 7.66
C LEU A 29 -5.74 0.02 7.71
N ALA A 30 -5.49 1.02 8.53
CA ALA A 30 -6.22 2.28 8.58
C ALA A 30 -5.20 3.44 8.68
N THR A 31 -5.54 4.61 8.17
CA THR A 31 -4.66 5.80 8.23
C THR A 31 -5.36 6.97 8.90
N VAL A 32 -4.60 7.73 9.68
CA VAL A 32 -4.97 9.07 10.14
C VAL A 32 -3.94 10.03 9.55
N GLU A 33 -4.40 10.93 8.70
CA GLU A 33 -3.55 11.77 7.88
C GLU A 33 -3.66 13.24 8.27
N SER A 34 -2.56 13.98 8.10
CA SER A 34 -2.49 15.43 8.33
C SER A 34 -2.15 16.15 7.02
N LEU A 35 -0.89 16.57 6.82
CA LEU A 35 -0.44 17.26 5.59
C LEU A 35 -0.73 16.46 4.30
N THR A 36 -0.71 15.14 4.38
CA THR A 36 -0.96 14.26 3.23
C THR A 36 -2.42 14.27 2.78
N GLY A 37 -3.37 14.69 3.62
CA GLY A 37 -4.75 14.97 3.23
C GLY A 37 -5.51 13.80 2.58
N GLY A 38 -5.12 12.56 2.82
CA GLY A 38 -5.74 11.37 2.23
C GLY A 38 -5.00 10.82 1.01
N LEU A 39 -3.89 11.42 0.58
CA LEU A 39 -3.12 10.94 -0.57
C LEU A 39 -2.52 9.54 -0.33
N LEU A 40 -2.18 9.20 0.93
CA LEU A 40 -1.71 7.85 1.24
C LEU A 40 -2.87 6.85 1.12
N ALA A 41 -4.02 7.13 1.76
CA ALA A 41 -5.21 6.30 1.61
C ALA A 41 -5.62 6.13 0.13
N ALA A 42 -5.62 7.22 -0.64
CA ALA A 42 -5.91 7.22 -2.08
C ALA A 42 -4.99 6.26 -2.85
N SER A 43 -3.68 6.30 -2.57
CA SER A 43 -2.73 5.40 -3.24
C SER A 43 -2.96 3.92 -2.95
N ILE A 44 -3.55 3.59 -1.78
CA ILE A 44 -3.86 2.22 -1.39
C ILE A 44 -5.18 1.75 -2.02
N VAL A 45 -6.24 2.57 -1.99
CA VAL A 45 -7.57 2.16 -2.47
C VAL A 45 -7.66 2.01 -3.99
N GLU A 46 -6.74 2.59 -4.74
CA GLU A 46 -6.60 2.38 -6.19
C GLU A 46 -6.10 0.96 -6.56
N ILE A 47 -5.57 0.21 -5.58
CA ILE A 47 -5.09 -1.16 -5.82
C ILE A 47 -6.26 -2.14 -5.76
N ALA A 48 -6.36 -3.00 -6.77
CA ALA A 48 -7.33 -4.09 -6.79
C ALA A 48 -7.20 -4.97 -5.53
N GLY A 49 -8.33 -5.21 -4.85
CA GLY A 49 -8.38 -5.98 -3.62
C GLY A 49 -8.15 -5.19 -2.33
N ALA A 50 -7.89 -3.88 -2.40
CA ALA A 50 -7.67 -3.04 -1.22
C ALA A 50 -8.84 -3.05 -0.22
N SER A 51 -10.08 -3.25 -0.68
CA SER A 51 -11.27 -3.36 0.19
C SER A 51 -11.24 -4.56 1.16
N GLY A 52 -10.37 -5.55 0.91
CA GLY A 52 -10.17 -6.68 1.83
C GLY A 52 -9.34 -6.32 3.06
N VAL A 53 -8.50 -5.29 2.98
CA VAL A 53 -7.49 -4.96 4.00
C VAL A 53 -7.63 -3.54 4.56
N PHE A 54 -8.19 -2.59 3.81
CA PHE A 54 -8.31 -1.19 4.23
C PHE A 54 -9.65 -0.92 4.90
N ARG A 55 -9.67 -0.29 6.09
CA ARG A 55 -10.88 -0.02 6.88
C ARG A 55 -10.83 1.33 7.59
#